data_AF-A0A4W3JKR3-F1
#
_entry.id   AF-A0A4W3JKR3-F1
#
_cell.length_a   1.000
_cell.length_b   1.000
_cell.length_c   1.000
_cell.angle_alpha   90.00
_cell.angle_beta   90.00
_cell.angle_gamma   90.00
#
_symmetry.space_group_name_H-M   'P 1'
#
loop_
_entity.id
_entity.type
_entity.pdbx_description
1 polymer ?
#
loop_
_entity_poly.entity_id
_entity_poly.type
_entity_poly.pdbx_seq_one_letter_code
_entity_poly.pdbx_strand_id
1 'polypeptide(L)'
;MANELRGANNKEHRTDEISIKRLILRRGQEFHITVNFSQNGFRDKADKIVLIAETGLKASVTSGTKIFMPLSDSLGKGTWNTRVLYQSGDVLSLAIISSPNARIGRYTLNLQDTTEEQVSELGEFVLLFNPWCTGIKPFNALHTV
;
A
#
# COMPACT_ATOMS: atom_id res chain seq x y z
N MET A 1 -4.97 7.53 8.02
CA MET A 1 -5.67 7.67 6.72
C MET A 1 -7.01 8.38 6.91
N ALA A 2 -7.38 9.31 6.02
CA ALA A 2 -8.62 10.08 6.11
C ALA A 2 -9.88 9.20 5.91
N ASN A 3 -10.98 9.51 6.61
CA ASN A 3 -12.22 8.72 6.61
C ASN A 3 -12.90 8.64 5.23
N GLU A 4 -12.82 9.68 4.41
CA GLU A 4 -13.48 9.75 3.09
C GLU A 4 -12.84 8.80 2.08
N LEU A 5 -11.49 8.82 2.00
CA LEU A 5 -10.73 7.90 1.15
C LEU A 5 -10.96 6.44 1.57
N ARG A 6 -11.16 6.17 2.87
CA ARG A 6 -11.50 4.81 3.32
C ARG A 6 -12.81 4.32 2.72
N GLY A 7 -13.85 5.15 2.72
CA GLY A 7 -15.15 4.80 2.15
C GLY A 7 -15.06 4.56 0.64
N ALA A 8 -14.39 5.47 -0.08
CA ALA A 8 -14.17 5.34 -1.53
C ALA A 8 -13.38 4.07 -1.88
N ASN A 9 -12.25 3.83 -1.22
CA ASN A 9 -11.44 2.62 -1.42
C ASN A 9 -12.26 1.35 -1.13
N ASN A 10 -13.01 1.30 -0.01
CA ASN A 10 -13.79 0.12 0.31
C ASN A 10 -14.86 -0.16 -0.76
N LYS A 11 -15.52 0.90 -1.28
CA LYS A 11 -16.49 0.78 -2.36
C LYS A 11 -15.85 0.25 -3.65
N GLU A 12 -14.72 0.81 -4.06
CA GLU A 12 -13.97 0.36 -5.24
C GLU A 12 -13.49 -1.10 -5.10
N HIS A 13 -13.10 -1.50 -3.89
CA HIS A 13 -12.69 -2.86 -3.59
C HIS A 13 -13.85 -3.81 -3.25
N ARG A 14 -15.11 -3.35 -3.30
CA ARG A 14 -16.30 -4.15 -2.96
C ARG A 14 -16.20 -4.77 -1.55
N THR A 15 -15.93 -3.92 -0.57
CA THR A 15 -15.76 -4.26 0.86
C THR A 15 -16.46 -3.27 1.79
N ASP A 16 -17.21 -2.31 1.24
CA ASP A 16 -17.97 -1.29 1.97
C ASP A 16 -19.08 -1.86 2.86
N GLU A 17 -19.65 -3.01 2.47
CA GLU A 17 -20.59 -3.76 3.33
C GLU A 17 -19.90 -4.49 4.49
N ILE A 18 -18.58 -4.74 4.43
CA ILE A 18 -17.84 -5.48 5.46
C ILE A 18 -17.48 -4.55 6.63
N SER A 19 -17.08 -3.31 6.33
CA SER A 19 -16.74 -2.33 7.36
C SER A 19 -16.79 -0.90 6.85
N ILE A 20 -17.35 -0.03 7.69
CA ILE A 20 -17.26 1.44 7.54
C ILE A 20 -16.10 2.04 8.35
N LYS A 21 -15.51 1.26 9.28
CA LYS A 21 -14.48 1.72 10.23
C LYS A 21 -13.06 1.32 9.81
N ARG A 22 -12.91 0.19 9.12
CA ARG A 22 -11.61 -0.36 8.71
C ARG A 22 -11.41 -0.21 7.21
N LEU A 23 -10.18 0.08 6.80
CA LEU A 23 -9.80 0.00 5.40
C LEU A 23 -9.62 -1.48 5.03
N ILE A 24 -10.47 -1.99 4.15
CA ILE A 24 -10.45 -3.39 3.72
C ILE A 24 -10.29 -3.39 2.20
N LEU A 25 -9.18 -3.93 1.75
CA LEU A 25 -8.74 -3.90 0.36
C LEU A 25 -8.68 -5.33 -0.19
N ARG A 26 -8.55 -5.42 -1.50
CA ARG A 26 -8.36 -6.69 -2.22
C ARG A 26 -7.09 -6.61 -3.04
N ARG A 27 -6.25 -7.64 -2.94
CA ARG A 27 -4.92 -7.65 -3.57
C ARG A 27 -4.98 -7.48 -5.08
N GLY A 28 -3.94 -6.88 -5.68
CA GLY A 28 -3.85 -6.70 -7.14
C GLY A 28 -4.80 -5.64 -7.71
N GLN A 29 -5.30 -4.74 -6.86
CA GLN A 29 -6.10 -3.58 -7.23
C GLN A 29 -5.54 -2.35 -6.51
N GLU A 30 -5.53 -1.22 -7.22
CA GLU A 30 -5.04 0.08 -6.75
C GLU A 30 -5.98 0.66 -5.68
N PHE A 31 -5.39 1.32 -4.68
CA PHE A 31 -6.10 2.11 -3.66
C PHE A 31 -5.34 3.40 -3.35
N HIS A 32 -6.03 4.35 -2.75
CA HIS A 32 -5.53 5.70 -2.56
C HIS A 32 -5.35 6.07 -1.09
N ILE A 33 -4.26 6.76 -0.77
CA ILE A 33 -4.05 7.34 0.54
C ILE A 33 -3.61 8.80 0.43
N THR A 34 -3.84 9.53 1.50
CA THR A 34 -3.28 10.87 1.70
C THR A 34 -2.48 10.87 2.99
N VAL A 35 -1.26 11.39 2.91
CA VAL A 35 -0.36 11.62 4.03
C VAL A 35 -0.27 13.13 4.24
N ASN A 36 -0.47 13.55 5.50
CA ASN A 36 -0.29 14.93 5.90
C ASN A 36 0.98 14.99 6.77
N PHE A 37 1.97 15.76 6.34
CA PHE A 37 3.21 15.97 7.06
C PHE A 37 3.03 17.11 8.08
N SER A 38 3.76 17.07 9.20
CA SER A 38 3.85 18.22 10.10
C SER A 38 4.68 19.35 9.46
N GLN A 39 4.66 20.54 10.08
CA GLN A 39 5.32 21.76 9.55
C GLN A 39 6.71 21.49 8.95
N ASN A 40 6.95 22.11 7.78
CA ASN A 40 8.04 21.94 6.78
C ASN A 40 7.72 21.03 5.59
N GLY A 41 6.63 20.24 5.65
CA GLY A 41 6.08 19.52 4.49
C GLY A 41 7.00 18.43 3.93
N PHE A 42 6.55 17.77 2.87
CA PHE A 42 7.38 16.87 2.07
C PHE A 42 8.06 17.68 0.96
N ARG A 43 9.38 17.55 0.82
CA ARG A 43 10.19 18.25 -0.18
C ARG A 43 10.47 17.32 -1.35
N ASP A 44 9.75 17.56 -2.44
CA ASP A 44 9.93 16.79 -3.68
C ASP A 44 11.41 16.75 -4.08
N LYS A 45 11.90 15.56 -4.44
CA LYS A 45 13.29 15.24 -4.83
C LYS A 45 14.37 15.30 -3.74
N ALA A 46 14.13 15.95 -2.61
CA ALA A 46 15.09 16.00 -1.50
C ALA A 46 14.86 14.84 -0.51
N ASP A 47 13.59 14.54 -0.24
CA ASP A 47 13.23 13.52 0.73
C ASP A 47 13.14 12.17 0.05
N LYS A 48 13.83 11.19 0.64
CA LYS A 48 13.83 9.82 0.15
C LYS A 48 12.85 9.00 0.97
N ILE A 49 11.59 9.06 0.54
CA ILE A 49 10.47 8.38 1.19
C ILE A 49 10.27 6.96 0.65
N VAL A 50 10.11 6.02 1.58
CA VAL A 50 9.76 4.64 1.30
C VAL A 50 8.56 4.25 2.15
N LEU A 51 7.51 3.75 1.50
CA LEU A 51 6.41 3.10 2.21
C LEU A 51 6.78 1.66 2.55
N ILE A 52 6.47 1.24 3.77
CA ILE A 52 6.76 -0.10 4.26
C ILE A 52 5.45 -0.76 4.69
N ALA A 53 5.11 -1.87 4.05
CA ALA A 53 3.95 -2.67 4.41
C ALA A 53 4.39 -3.98 5.06
N GLU A 54 3.88 -4.27 6.26
CA GLU A 54 4.23 -5.46 7.05
C GLU A 54 3.00 -6.23 7.48
N THR A 55 3.05 -7.57 7.42
CA THR A 55 1.96 -8.46 7.90
C THR A 55 2.52 -9.61 8.73
N GLY A 56 1.78 -10.02 9.74
CA GLY A 56 2.16 -11.12 10.64
C GLY A 56 3.23 -10.73 11.67
N LEU A 57 3.50 -11.65 12.60
CA LEU A 57 4.38 -11.39 13.76
C LEU A 57 5.88 -11.38 13.44
N LYS A 58 6.29 -12.02 12.33
CA LYS A 58 7.68 -12.15 11.91
C LYS A 58 7.83 -11.72 10.46
N ALA A 59 7.51 -10.46 10.19
CA ALA A 59 7.54 -9.89 8.86
C ALA A 59 8.96 -9.94 8.28
N SER A 60 9.11 -10.45 7.05
CA SER A 60 10.39 -10.50 6.35
C SER A 60 10.23 -10.33 4.85
N VAL A 61 11.27 -9.79 4.19
CA VAL A 61 11.30 -9.62 2.74
C VAL A 61 11.26 -10.98 2.05
N THR A 62 12.04 -11.94 2.55
CA THR A 62 12.16 -13.29 1.99
C THR A 62 10.84 -14.07 1.99
N SER A 63 9.97 -13.85 2.98
CA SER A 63 8.66 -14.50 3.04
C SER A 63 7.55 -13.73 2.30
N GLY A 64 7.87 -12.53 1.78
CA GLY A 64 6.91 -11.61 1.16
C GLY A 64 5.93 -10.99 2.15
N THR A 65 6.31 -10.89 3.43
CA THR A 65 5.48 -10.31 4.50
C THR A 65 5.99 -8.95 4.97
N LYS A 66 7.17 -8.51 4.53
CA LYS A 66 7.67 -7.13 4.61
C LYS A 66 7.98 -6.63 3.20
N ILE A 67 7.37 -5.51 2.82
CA ILE A 67 7.46 -4.93 1.48
C ILE A 67 7.94 -3.50 1.60
N PHE A 68 8.94 -3.14 0.81
CA PHE A 68 9.40 -1.76 0.64
C PHE A 68 8.91 -1.22 -0.69
N MET A 69 8.33 -0.03 -0.68
CA MET A 69 7.79 0.64 -1.85
C MET A 69 8.31 2.08 -1.87
N PRO A 70 9.47 2.31 -2.51
CA PRO A 70 9.91 3.67 -2.83
C PRO A 70 8.82 4.40 -3.63
N LEU A 71 8.73 5.72 -3.44
CA LEU A 71 7.86 6.55 -4.27
C LEU A 71 8.33 6.50 -5.73
N SER A 72 7.37 6.50 -6.66
CA SER A 72 7.65 6.50 -8.09
C SER A 72 6.63 7.32 -8.87
N ASP A 73 6.93 7.62 -10.14
CA ASP A 73 6.03 8.36 -11.02
C ASP A 73 5.03 7.45 -11.77
N SER A 74 5.18 6.13 -11.70
CA SER A 74 4.38 5.18 -12.48
C SER A 74 4.10 3.88 -11.72
N LEU A 75 2.92 3.29 -11.93
CA LEU A 75 2.61 2.00 -11.32
C LEU A 75 3.12 0.85 -12.20
N GLY A 76 3.93 -0.02 -11.60
CA GLY A 76 4.36 -1.28 -12.20
C GLY A 76 3.26 -2.34 -12.18
N LYS A 77 3.32 -3.32 -13.09
CA LYS A 77 2.38 -4.46 -13.09
C LYS A 77 2.91 -5.62 -12.24
N GLY A 78 2.04 -6.20 -11.42
CA GLY A 78 2.26 -7.51 -10.78
C GLY A 78 3.07 -7.51 -9.48
N THR A 79 3.68 -6.38 -9.10
CA THR A 79 4.41 -6.21 -7.85
C THR A 79 3.74 -5.18 -6.96
N TRP A 80 4.16 -5.11 -5.69
CA TRP A 80 3.84 -3.95 -4.87
C TRP A 80 4.57 -2.73 -5.39
N ASN A 81 3.85 -1.63 -5.60
CA ASN A 81 4.45 -0.35 -5.96
C ASN A 81 3.51 0.81 -5.61
N THR A 82 4.09 2.01 -5.60
CA THR A 82 3.41 3.24 -5.25
C THR A 82 3.66 4.29 -6.31
N ARG A 83 2.68 5.16 -6.53
CA ARG A 83 2.79 6.28 -7.45
C ARG A 83 2.36 7.57 -6.76
N VAL A 84 3.14 8.62 -6.95
CA VAL A 84 2.76 9.97 -6.53
C VAL A 84 1.65 10.47 -7.46
N LEU A 85 0.49 10.82 -6.89
CA LEU A 85 -0.61 11.41 -7.65
C LEU A 85 -0.53 12.92 -7.68
N TYR A 86 -0.29 13.49 -6.51
CA TYR A 86 -0.30 14.92 -6.30
C TYR A 86 0.43 15.25 -5.01
N GLN A 87 1.10 16.40 -5.01
CA GLN A 87 1.75 16.97 -3.85
C GLN A 87 1.44 18.46 -3.79
N SER A 88 1.09 18.94 -2.61
CA SER A 88 0.89 20.37 -2.36
C SER A 88 1.10 20.69 -0.89
N GLY A 89 2.07 21.56 -0.63
CA GLY A 89 2.46 21.92 0.72
C GLY A 89 2.84 20.69 1.55
N ASP A 90 2.06 20.43 2.58
CA ASP A 90 2.20 19.34 3.54
C ASP A 90 1.37 18.10 3.19
N VAL A 91 0.68 18.09 2.05
CA VAL A 91 -0.19 17.00 1.62
C VAL A 91 0.44 16.22 0.47
N LEU A 92 0.57 14.90 0.66
CA LEU A 92 1.00 13.94 -0.36
C LEU A 92 -0.09 12.92 -0.63
N SER A 93 -0.56 12.85 -1.87
CA SER A 93 -1.52 11.85 -2.33
C SER A 93 -0.80 10.75 -3.11
N LEU A 94 -1.07 9.50 -2.71
CA LEU A 94 -0.41 8.32 -3.25
C LEU A 94 -1.45 7.33 -3.75
N ALA A 95 -1.16 6.73 -4.91
CA ALA A 95 -1.76 5.49 -5.35
C ALA A 95 -0.85 4.33 -4.96
N ILE A 96 -1.42 3.25 -4.43
CA ILE A 96 -0.70 2.06 -4.02
C ILE A 96 -1.39 0.85 -4.67
N ILE A 97 -0.61 -0.03 -5.28
CA ILE A 97 -1.10 -1.32 -5.77
C ILE A 97 -0.31 -2.43 -5.10
N SER A 98 -1.03 -3.45 -4.62
CA SER A 98 -0.38 -4.66 -4.12
C SER A 98 -0.10 -5.64 -5.25
N SER A 99 0.85 -6.55 -5.05
CA SER A 99 0.94 -7.73 -5.93
C SER A 99 -0.38 -8.52 -5.91
N PRO A 100 -0.85 -9.08 -7.04
CA PRO A 100 -1.96 -10.03 -7.07
C PRO A 100 -1.70 -11.30 -6.25
N ASN A 101 -0.43 -11.61 -5.95
CA ASN A 101 -0.01 -12.76 -5.16
C ASN A 101 0.37 -12.37 -3.71
N ALA A 102 0.10 -11.13 -3.30
CA ALA A 102 0.37 -10.68 -1.93
C ALA A 102 -0.30 -11.61 -0.90
N ARG A 103 0.37 -11.77 0.24
CA ARG A 103 -0.20 -12.46 1.41
C ARG A 103 -1.45 -11.70 1.85
N ILE A 104 -2.48 -12.44 2.25
CA ILE A 104 -3.70 -11.84 2.80
C ILE A 104 -3.52 -11.70 4.31
N GLY A 105 -4.18 -10.70 4.91
CA GLY A 105 -4.10 -10.46 6.34
C GLY A 105 -4.16 -8.99 6.71
N ARG A 106 -3.92 -8.71 7.98
CA ARG A 106 -3.82 -7.34 8.50
C ARG A 106 -2.39 -6.84 8.30
N TYR A 107 -2.29 -5.69 7.66
CA TYR A 107 -1.05 -4.99 7.39
C TYR A 107 -0.94 -3.72 8.24
N THR A 108 0.26 -3.46 8.72
CA THR A 108 0.69 -2.13 9.18
C THR A 108 1.37 -1.43 8.01
N LEU A 109 1.04 -0.15 7.81
CA LEU A 109 1.68 0.70 6.81
C LEU A 109 2.48 1.79 7.50
N ASN A 110 3.78 1.81 7.26
CA ASN A 110 4.71 2.80 7.76
C ASN A 110 5.26 3.65 6.62
N LEU A 111 5.63 4.88 6.93
CA LEU A 111 6.39 5.77 6.08
C LEU A 111 7.78 5.93 6.70
N GLN A 112 8.81 5.62 5.92
CA GLN A 112 10.19 5.86 6.30
C GLN A 112 10.75 7.01 5.47
N ASP A 113 11.23 8.04 6.16
CA ASP A 113 12.11 9.05 5.59
C ASP A 113 13.56 8.62 5.82
N THR A 114 14.25 8.25 4.75
CA THR A 114 15.65 7.81 4.84
C THR A 114 16.63 8.97 4.91
N THR A 115 16.20 10.21 4.64
CA THR A 115 17.01 11.42 4.78
C THR A 115 17.10 11.82 6.26
N GLU A 116 15.99 11.70 6.99
CA GLU A 116 15.90 12.05 8.42
C GLU A 116 16.01 10.83 9.36
N GLU A 117 16.18 9.62 8.80
CA GLU A 117 16.16 8.34 9.52
C GLU A 117 14.91 8.13 10.40
N GLN A 118 13.80 8.78 10.05
CA GLN A 118 12.54 8.75 10.79
C GLN A 118 11.57 7.71 10.20
N VAL A 119 10.85 7.00 11.08
CA VAL A 119 9.77 6.09 10.70
C VAL A 119 8.49 6.53 11.41
N SER A 120 7.41 6.67 10.64
CA SER A 120 6.08 7.06 11.13
C SER A 120 5.01 6.05 10.71
N GLU A 121 4.15 5.64 11.64
CA GLU A 121 3.03 4.75 11.34
C GLU A 121 1.87 5.55 10.71
N LEU A 122 1.43 5.12 9.52
CA LEU A 122 0.29 5.72 8.82
C LEU A 122 -1.06 5.06 9.17
N GLY A 123 -1.00 3.84 9.69
CA GLY A 123 -2.11 3.05 10.20
C GLY A 123 -2.14 1.63 9.64
N GLU A 124 -3.29 0.97 9.82
CA GLU A 124 -3.49 -0.43 9.41
C GLU A 124 -4.54 -0.57 8.29
N PHE A 125 -4.41 -1.63 7.50
CA PHE A 125 -5.43 -2.08 6.55
C PHE A 125 -5.53 -3.60 6.52
N VAL A 126 -6.66 -4.13 6.06
CA VAL A 126 -6.83 -5.57 5.82
C VAL A 126 -6.77 -5.84 4.33
N LEU A 127 -5.92 -6.76 3.90
CA LEU A 127 -5.81 -7.18 2.51
C LEU A 127 -6.44 -8.56 2.31
N LEU A 128 -7.41 -8.65 1.42
CA LEU A 128 -8.16 -9.87 1.10
C LEU A 128 -7.81 -10.40 -0.29
N PHE A 129 -8.29 -11.62 -0.56
CA PHE A 129 -8.32 -12.17 -1.91
C PHE A 129 -9.19 -11.29 -2.84
N ASN A 130 -8.79 -11.22 -4.12
CA ASN A 130 -9.47 -10.46 -5.16
C ASN A 130 -9.96 -11.35 -6.30
N PRO A 131 -11.23 -11.80 -6.31
CA PRO A 131 -11.76 -12.61 -7.39
C PRO A 131 -11.92 -11.85 -8.72
N TRP A 132 -11.82 -10.52 -8.71
CA TRP A 132 -11.92 -9.68 -9.91
C TRP A 132 -10.55 -9.32 -10.49
N CYS A 133 -9.45 -9.74 -9.86
CA CYS A 133 -8.10 -9.49 -10.36
C CYS A 133 -7.71 -10.57 -11.39
N THR A 134 -7.51 -10.15 -12.64
CA THR A 134 -7.07 -11.03 -13.74
C THR A 134 -5.57 -11.38 -13.68
N GLY A 135 -4.80 -10.75 -12.76
CA GLY A 135 -3.36 -10.94 -12.61
C GLY A 135 -2.94 -12.04 -11.63
N ILE A 136 -3.88 -12.78 -11.05
CA ILE A 136 -3.57 -13.90 -10.15
C ILE A 136 -3.00 -15.04 -11.00
N LYS A 137 -1.74 -15.42 -10.75
CA LYS A 137 -1.19 -16.63 -11.37
C LYS A 137 -1.91 -17.84 -10.77
N PRO A 138 -2.47 -18.76 -11.58
CA PRO A 138 -3.07 -19.97 -11.06
C PRO A 138 -2.02 -20.80 -10.30
N PHE A 139 -2.47 -21.55 -9.31
CA PHE A 139 -1.66 -22.31 -8.34
C PHE A 139 -0.70 -23.35 -8.99
N ASN A 140 -0.81 -23.60 -10.30
CA ASN A 140 -0.10 -24.67 -11.02
C ASN A 140 1.20 -24.22 -11.74
N ALA A 141 1.78 -23.08 -11.39
CA ALA A 141 3.03 -22.61 -12.03
C ALA A 141 4.32 -23.05 -11.29
N LEU A 142 4.30 -24.18 -10.59
CA LEU A 142 5.50 -24.83 -10.04
C LEU A 142 5.58 -26.27 -10.55
N HIS A 143 6.78 -26.64 -10.99
CA HIS A 143 7.20 -27.88 -11.65
C HIS A 143 6.97 -27.95 -13.17
N THR A 144 7.86 -27.26 -13.90
CA THR A 144 8.52 -27.96 -15.00
C THR A 144 9.90 -28.34 -14.49
N VAL A 145 10.12 -29.65 -14.36
CA VAL A 145 11.43 -30.26 -14.10
C VAL A 145 12.29 -30.11 -15.34
#